data_AF-A0AA43Y4Y0-F1
#
_entry.id   AF-A0AA43Y4Y0-F1
#
_cell.length_a   1.000
_cell.length_b   1.000
_cell.length_c   1.000
_cell.angle_alpha   90.00
_cell.angle_beta   90.00
_cell.angle_gamma   90.00
#
_symmetry.space_group_name_H-M   'P 1'
#
loop_
_entity.id
_entity.type
_entity.pdbx_description
1 polymer ?
#
loop_
_entity_poly.entity_id
_entity_poly.type
_entity_poly.pdbx_seq_one_letter_code
_entity_poly.pdbx_strand_id
1 'polypeptide(L)'
;MKKRGNLVILCLVVITIAGSGILYKNYFNNIDSNSYLSSKDEPERSIFCRENDKSSKNTHSFDFKKFDGKWSLMEFTSSKGNKININDNTKINKGKFYIVILDSQYNIIAKKNESNENGNINFTIPKDGKYLIRIVGAKASGKFDVSANSDRNIDISHIDFFD
;
A
#
# COMPACT_ATOMS: atom_id res chain seq x y z
N MET A 1 11.30 57.95 -28.95
CA MET A 1 10.23 57.73 -27.95
C MET A 1 10.52 56.44 -27.18
N LYS A 2 10.57 56.50 -25.84
CA LYS A 2 10.82 55.37 -24.93
C LYS A 2 9.57 54.51 -24.73
N LYS A 3 9.71 53.17 -24.72
CA LYS A 3 8.99 52.16 -23.91
C LYS A 3 9.94 50.94 -23.84
N ARG A 4 10.70 50.62 -22.78
CA ARG A 4 10.41 50.11 -21.42
C ARG A 4 9.45 48.90 -21.36
N GLY A 5 10.02 47.72 -21.05
CA GLY A 5 9.55 46.83 -19.98
C GLY A 5 9.10 45.40 -20.34
N ASN A 6 9.59 44.43 -19.55
CA ASN A 6 9.23 42.99 -19.39
C ASN A 6 9.96 42.04 -20.35
N LEU A 7 11.00 41.26 -20.01
CA LEU A 7 11.43 40.53 -18.80
C LEU A 7 10.48 39.39 -18.35
N VAL A 8 11.02 38.17 -18.46
CA VAL A 8 10.72 36.90 -17.77
C VAL A 8 9.50 36.09 -18.22
N ILE A 9 9.74 35.08 -19.08
CA ILE A 9 9.39 33.66 -18.77
C ILE A 9 10.57 32.81 -19.27
N LEU A 10 11.56 32.64 -18.41
CA LEU A 10 12.63 31.67 -18.57
C LEU A 10 11.99 30.29 -18.37
N CYS A 11 11.73 29.56 -19.46
CA CYS A 11 11.43 28.13 -19.41
C CYS A 11 12.59 27.42 -18.71
N LEU A 12 12.44 27.10 -17.43
CA LEU A 12 13.33 26.23 -16.68
C LEU A 12 13.18 24.79 -17.20
N VAL A 13 13.74 24.54 -18.38
CA VAL A 13 14.13 23.20 -18.81
C VAL A 13 15.61 23.09 -18.47
N VAL A 14 15.89 22.92 -17.18
CA VAL A 14 17.19 22.43 -16.72
C VAL A 14 17.05 20.93 -16.63
N ILE A 15 17.23 20.24 -17.77
CA ILE A 15 17.51 18.82 -17.77
C ILE A 15 18.99 18.71 -17.40
N THR A 16 19.28 18.54 -16.11
CA THR A 16 20.59 18.10 -15.65
C THR A 16 20.81 16.66 -16.11
N ILE A 17 21.25 16.54 -17.37
CA ILE A 17 21.91 15.34 -17.89
C ILE A 17 23.34 15.39 -17.35
N ALA A 18 23.54 14.96 -16.10
CA ALA A 18 24.85 14.60 -15.60
C ALA A 18 24.71 13.80 -14.28
N GLY A 19 25.07 12.52 -14.33
CA GLY A 19 25.61 11.86 -13.16
C GLY A 19 24.62 11.30 -12.15
N SER A 20 23.69 10.46 -12.59
CA SER A 20 23.24 9.35 -11.75
C SER A 20 23.06 8.12 -12.62
N GLY A 21 24.14 7.35 -12.74
CA GLY A 21 24.03 5.91 -12.95
C GLY A 21 23.38 5.26 -11.74
N ILE A 22 22.16 5.68 -11.39
CA ILE A 22 21.28 4.87 -10.56
C ILE A 22 20.78 3.81 -11.53
N LEU A 23 21.46 2.68 -11.46
CA LEU A 23 20.91 1.38 -11.78
C LEU A 23 19.40 1.45 -11.48
N TYR A 24 18.57 1.58 -12.52
CA TYR A 24 17.18 1.14 -12.44
C TYR A 24 17.27 -0.36 -12.23
N LYS A 25 17.58 -0.77 -10.99
CA LYS A 25 17.40 -2.12 -10.53
C LYS A 25 15.96 -2.45 -10.91
N ASN A 26 15.77 -3.66 -11.40
CA ASN A 26 14.46 -4.24 -11.62
C ASN A 26 13.73 -4.34 -10.26
N TYR A 27 13.28 -3.20 -9.72
CA TYR A 27 12.84 -3.03 -8.33
C TYR A 27 11.56 -3.82 -8.01
N PHE A 28 10.93 -4.42 -9.02
CA PHE A 28 9.74 -5.26 -8.89
C PHE A 28 9.91 -6.68 -9.45
N ASN A 29 11.15 -7.15 -9.62
CA ASN A 29 11.36 -8.59 -9.80
C ASN A 29 10.93 -9.28 -8.49
N ASN A 30 9.89 -10.10 -8.57
CA ASN A 30 9.36 -10.92 -7.47
C ASN A 30 8.61 -10.17 -6.35
N ILE A 31 7.80 -9.16 -6.71
CA ILE A 31 6.86 -8.53 -5.76
C ILE A 31 5.95 -9.56 -5.04
N ASP A 32 5.71 -10.71 -5.67
CA ASP A 32 4.92 -11.82 -5.18
C ASP A 32 5.66 -12.76 -4.22
N SER A 33 6.99 -12.61 -4.08
CA SER A 33 7.79 -13.43 -3.18
C SER A 33 7.47 -13.12 -1.73
N ASN A 34 7.38 -14.17 -0.90
CA ASN A 34 7.16 -14.00 0.54
C ASN A 34 8.22 -13.10 1.17
N SER A 35 9.49 -13.23 0.76
CA SER A 35 10.59 -12.37 1.23
C SER A 35 10.36 -10.88 0.97
N TYR A 36 9.78 -10.53 -0.18
CA TYR A 36 9.47 -9.12 -0.48
C TYR A 36 8.27 -8.65 0.35
N LEU A 37 7.18 -9.43 0.35
CA LEU A 37 5.94 -9.11 1.07
C LEU A 37 6.17 -8.95 2.59
N SER A 38 7.05 -9.79 3.16
CA SER A 38 7.38 -9.86 4.59
C SER A 38 8.56 -8.99 5.01
N SER A 39 9.22 -8.28 4.08
CA SER A 39 10.39 -7.46 4.45
C SER A 39 9.98 -6.20 5.20
N LYS A 40 10.74 -5.85 6.25
CA LYS A 40 10.43 -4.74 7.15
C LYS A 40 10.48 -3.39 6.46
N ASP A 41 11.51 -3.20 5.63
CA ASP A 41 11.76 -1.93 4.97
C ASP A 41 10.58 -1.56 4.05
N GLU A 42 10.08 -0.33 4.08
CA GLU A 42 9.09 0.17 3.11
C GLU A 42 9.68 1.27 2.23
N PRO A 43 10.83 1.05 1.57
CA PRO A 43 11.46 2.08 0.78
C PRO A 43 10.65 2.36 -0.48
N GLU A 44 10.68 3.62 -0.92
CA GLU A 44 10.29 4.01 -2.28
C GLU A 44 8.82 3.71 -2.63
N ARG A 45 7.90 3.80 -1.66
CA ARG A 45 6.46 3.76 -1.93
C ARG A 45 5.99 5.03 -2.63
N SER A 46 5.13 4.87 -3.64
CA SER A 46 4.54 6.00 -4.37
C SER A 46 3.11 5.71 -4.75
N ILE A 47 2.28 6.73 -4.65
CA ILE A 47 0.88 6.71 -5.09
C ILE A 47 0.59 7.93 -5.95
N PHE A 48 -0.07 7.73 -7.08
CA PHE A 48 -0.44 8.80 -8.01
C PHE A 48 -1.95 8.86 -8.18
N CYS A 49 -2.47 10.10 -8.11
CA CYS A 49 -3.91 10.41 -8.10
C CYS A 49 -4.68 9.57 -7.08
N ARG A 50 -4.33 9.71 -5.79
CA ARG A 50 -5.14 9.17 -4.69
C ARG A 50 -6.38 10.05 -4.54
N GLU A 51 -7.55 9.47 -4.78
CA GLU A 51 -8.84 10.15 -4.77
C GLU A 51 -9.84 9.36 -3.92
N ASN A 52 -10.94 10.00 -3.50
CA ASN A 52 -12.02 9.38 -2.73
C ASN A 52 -11.53 8.62 -1.47
N ASP A 53 -10.46 9.12 -0.84
CA ASP A 53 -9.88 8.53 0.37
C ASP A 53 -10.87 8.64 1.53
N LYS A 54 -11.22 7.49 2.09
CA LYS A 54 -12.16 7.35 3.20
C LYS A 54 -11.59 6.33 4.18
N SER A 55 -11.42 6.76 5.41
CA SER A 55 -11.11 5.89 6.53
C SER A 55 -12.20 5.99 7.60
N SER A 56 -12.52 4.85 8.19
CA SER A 56 -13.32 4.73 9.41
C SER A 56 -12.55 3.85 10.39
N LYS A 57 -13.09 3.56 11.59
CA LYS A 57 -12.39 2.75 12.59
C LYS A 57 -11.79 1.46 12.01
N ASN A 58 -12.53 0.73 11.20
CA ASN A 58 -12.13 -0.58 10.68
C ASN A 58 -12.13 -0.69 9.16
N THR A 59 -12.29 0.42 8.44
CA THR A 59 -12.37 0.44 6.97
C THR A 59 -11.39 1.45 6.41
N HIS A 60 -10.74 1.10 5.29
CA HIS A 60 -10.01 2.07 4.47
C HIS A 60 -10.29 1.80 2.99
N SER A 61 -10.64 2.86 2.26
CA SER A 61 -10.87 2.80 0.82
C SER A 61 -10.34 4.04 0.11
N PHE A 62 -9.80 3.88 -1.09
CA PHE A 62 -9.38 4.98 -1.96
C PHE A 62 -9.25 4.51 -3.41
N ASP A 63 -9.38 5.44 -4.35
CA ASP A 63 -9.07 5.24 -5.76
C ASP A 63 -7.63 5.66 -6.04
N PHE A 64 -6.96 4.99 -6.98
CA PHE A 64 -5.59 5.30 -7.36
C PHE A 64 -5.30 4.98 -8.84
N LYS A 65 -4.56 5.87 -9.51
CA LYS A 65 -4.13 5.65 -10.91
C LYS A 65 -2.80 4.91 -11.01
N LYS A 66 -1.95 4.99 -9.98
CA LYS A 66 -0.72 4.21 -9.90
C LYS A 66 -0.33 4.01 -8.44
N PHE A 67 0.00 2.79 -8.07
CA PHE A 67 0.62 2.44 -6.79
C PHE A 67 1.81 1.50 -7.02
N ASP A 68 2.94 1.87 -6.45
CA ASP A 68 4.20 1.13 -6.47
C ASP A 68 4.78 1.11 -5.05
N GLY A 69 5.22 -0.06 -4.58
CA GLY A 69 5.88 -0.22 -3.28
C GLY A 69 5.01 -0.95 -2.25
N LYS A 70 5.33 -0.76 -0.96
CA LYS A 70 4.66 -1.38 0.19
C LYS A 70 4.12 -0.30 1.10
N TRP A 71 2.93 -0.51 1.66
CA TRP A 71 2.36 0.37 2.67
C TRP A 71 1.59 -0.46 3.69
N SER A 72 2.11 -0.52 4.92
CA SER A 72 1.33 -1.01 6.07
C SER A 72 0.35 0.10 6.46
N LEU A 73 -0.93 -0.05 6.09
CA LEU A 73 -1.92 1.02 6.21
C LEU A 73 -2.77 0.92 7.48
N MET A 74 -2.85 -0.27 8.07
CA MET A 74 -3.60 -0.50 9.29
C MET A 74 -2.84 -1.45 10.20
N GLU A 75 -3.04 -1.29 11.49
CA GLU A 75 -2.52 -2.17 12.51
C GLU A 75 -3.57 -2.46 13.56
N PHE A 76 -3.50 -3.65 14.17
CA PHE A 76 -4.40 -4.03 15.25
C PHE A 76 -3.75 -5.00 16.22
N THR A 77 -4.26 -5.06 17.44
CA THR A 77 -3.85 -6.05 18.45
C THR A 77 -4.94 -7.10 18.63
N SER A 78 -4.55 -8.36 18.74
CA SER A 78 -5.51 -9.45 18.94
C SER A 78 -4.94 -10.60 19.77
N SER A 79 -5.83 -11.36 20.41
CA SER A 79 -5.50 -12.55 21.16
C SER A 79 -5.63 -13.82 20.32
N LYS A 80 -4.83 -14.83 20.66
CA LYS A 80 -4.82 -16.16 20.07
C LYS A 80 -6.24 -16.73 19.99
N GLY A 81 -6.54 -17.34 18.86
CA GLY A 81 -7.83 -17.97 18.60
C GLY A 81 -8.94 -16.99 18.23
N ASN A 82 -8.71 -15.67 18.21
CA ASN A 82 -9.67 -14.75 17.62
C ASN A 82 -9.72 -14.98 16.09
N LYS A 83 -10.92 -14.98 15.51
CA LYS A 83 -11.09 -15.08 14.06
C LYS A 83 -11.23 -13.70 13.48
N ILE A 84 -10.46 -13.44 12.43
CA ILE A 84 -10.46 -12.19 11.69
C ILE A 84 -10.96 -12.46 10.28
N ASN A 85 -11.80 -11.56 9.79
CA ASN A 85 -12.30 -11.53 8.43
C ASN A 85 -12.04 -10.15 7.83
N ILE A 86 -11.21 -10.10 6.78
CA ILE A 86 -11.05 -8.91 5.94
C ILE A 86 -12.05 -9.03 4.80
N ASN A 87 -13.11 -8.23 4.89
CA ASN A 87 -14.03 -8.04 3.79
C ASN A 87 -13.34 -7.19 2.74
N ASP A 88 -13.22 -7.73 1.53
CA ASP A 88 -12.41 -7.13 0.49
C ASP A 88 -13.24 -6.89 -0.77
N ASN A 89 -13.43 -5.61 -1.08
CA ASN A 89 -14.12 -5.11 -2.27
C ASN A 89 -13.15 -4.41 -3.23
N THR A 90 -11.84 -4.65 -3.07
CA THR A 90 -10.78 -4.10 -3.92
C THR A 90 -10.98 -4.53 -5.37
N LYS A 91 -10.74 -3.60 -6.29
CA LYS A 91 -10.85 -3.82 -7.74
C LYS A 91 -9.62 -3.28 -8.44
N ILE A 92 -8.81 -4.16 -8.99
CA ILE A 92 -7.56 -3.83 -9.66
C ILE A 92 -7.74 -3.90 -11.16
N ASN A 93 -7.48 -2.78 -11.83
CA ASN A 93 -7.64 -2.64 -13.27
C ASN A 93 -6.36 -3.01 -14.03
N LYS A 94 -5.19 -2.75 -13.43
CA LYS A 94 -3.86 -2.99 -14.03
C LYS A 94 -2.83 -3.26 -12.94
N GLY A 95 -1.74 -3.91 -13.33
CA GLY A 95 -0.58 -4.19 -12.46
C GLY A 95 -0.82 -5.35 -11.50
N LYS A 96 0.13 -5.54 -10.57
CA LYS A 96 0.04 -6.52 -9.49
C LYS A 96 -0.31 -5.82 -8.18
N PHE A 97 -1.23 -6.37 -7.40
CA PHE A 97 -1.60 -5.82 -6.10
C PHE A 97 -1.87 -6.94 -5.10
N TYR A 98 -1.27 -6.82 -3.92
CA TYR A 98 -1.41 -7.79 -2.84
C TYR A 98 -1.90 -7.11 -1.58
N ILE A 99 -2.75 -7.82 -0.84
CA ILE A 99 -3.07 -7.53 0.55
C ILE A 99 -2.41 -8.61 1.40
N VAL A 100 -1.64 -8.21 2.40
CA VAL A 100 -0.83 -9.10 3.23
C VAL A 100 -1.07 -8.79 4.68
N ILE A 101 -1.33 -9.84 5.47
CA ILE A 101 -1.46 -9.76 6.91
C ILE A 101 -0.17 -10.27 7.53
N LEU A 102 0.46 -9.43 8.34
CA LEU A 102 1.74 -9.71 8.98
C LEU A 102 1.59 -9.72 10.50
N ASP A 103 2.35 -10.56 11.20
CA ASP A 103 2.55 -10.41 12.64
C ASP A 103 3.62 -9.35 12.97
N SER A 104 3.86 -9.11 14.26
CA SER A 104 4.86 -8.15 14.73
C SER A 104 6.31 -8.49 14.36
N GLN A 105 6.58 -9.75 13.98
CA GLN A 105 7.88 -10.20 13.48
C GLN A 105 7.92 -10.18 11.94
N TYR A 106 6.86 -9.68 11.30
CA TYR A 106 6.66 -9.61 9.87
C TYR A 106 6.49 -10.99 9.20
N ASN A 107 6.10 -12.03 9.94
CA ASN A 107 5.72 -13.29 9.32
C ASN A 107 4.34 -13.14 8.64
N ILE A 108 4.20 -13.72 7.45
CA ILE A 108 2.93 -13.69 6.71
C ILE A 108 1.93 -14.65 7.37
N ILE A 109 0.82 -14.10 7.84
CA ILE A 109 -0.31 -14.83 8.41
C ILE A 109 -1.32 -15.20 7.32
N ALA A 110 -1.58 -14.25 6.43
CA ALA A 110 -2.42 -14.43 5.27
C ALA A 110 -1.96 -13.48 4.15
N LYS A 111 -2.22 -13.84 2.91
CA LYS A 111 -2.02 -12.95 1.77
C LYS A 111 -3.07 -13.25 0.70
N LYS A 112 -3.36 -12.25 -0.12
CA LYS A 112 -4.24 -12.37 -1.27
C LYS A 112 -3.67 -11.60 -2.45
N ASN A 113 -3.78 -12.17 -3.64
CA ASN A 113 -3.41 -11.50 -4.89
C ASN A 113 -4.67 -10.99 -5.59
N GLU A 114 -4.94 -9.69 -5.48
CA GLU A 114 -6.15 -9.06 -6.04
C GLU A 114 -6.21 -9.11 -7.57
N SER A 115 -5.09 -9.40 -8.25
CA SER A 115 -5.10 -9.57 -9.71
C SER A 115 -5.70 -10.92 -10.15
N ASN A 116 -5.75 -11.93 -9.28
CA ASN A 116 -6.08 -13.31 -9.63
C ASN A 116 -7.15 -13.94 -8.74
N GLU A 117 -7.39 -13.40 -7.55
CA GLU A 117 -8.22 -13.99 -6.51
C GLU A 117 -9.35 -13.04 -6.12
N ASN A 118 -10.56 -13.58 -5.99
CA ASN A 118 -11.72 -12.85 -5.50
C ASN A 118 -12.12 -13.38 -4.11
N GLY A 119 -12.66 -12.51 -3.27
CA GLY A 119 -13.25 -12.88 -1.98
C GLY A 119 -12.47 -12.34 -0.78
N ASN A 120 -12.97 -12.71 0.41
CA ASN A 120 -12.48 -12.21 1.68
C ASN A 120 -11.24 -12.98 2.17
N ILE A 121 -10.46 -12.33 3.05
CA ILE A 121 -9.32 -12.97 3.72
C ILE A 121 -9.73 -13.36 5.13
N ASN A 122 -9.81 -14.66 5.39
CA ASN A 122 -10.18 -15.21 6.70
C ASN A 122 -8.98 -15.89 7.34
N PHE A 123 -8.71 -15.59 8.61
CA PHE A 123 -7.64 -16.25 9.36
C PHE A 123 -7.93 -16.27 10.86
N THR A 124 -7.25 -17.17 11.57
CA THR A 124 -7.31 -17.24 13.04
C THR A 124 -5.97 -16.76 13.60
N ILE A 125 -6.03 -15.94 14.64
CA ILE A 125 -4.85 -15.38 15.28
C ILE A 125 -4.02 -16.49 15.93
N PRO A 126 -2.76 -16.71 15.49
CA PRO A 126 -1.96 -17.82 15.98
C PRO A 126 -1.34 -17.57 17.36
N LYS A 127 -1.11 -16.30 17.71
CA LYS A 127 -0.44 -15.86 18.94
C LYS A 127 -0.99 -14.50 19.38
N ASP A 128 -0.94 -14.19 20.66
CA ASP A 128 -1.24 -12.84 21.13
C ASP A 128 -0.23 -11.84 20.54
N GLY A 129 -0.71 -10.70 20.05
CA GLY A 129 0.18 -9.64 19.61
C GLY A 129 -0.42 -8.66 18.62
N LYS A 130 0.48 -7.86 18.05
CA LYS A 130 0.20 -6.86 17.02
C LYS A 130 0.29 -7.47 15.62
N TYR A 131 -0.58 -7.01 14.75
CA TYR A 131 -0.70 -7.42 13.36
C TYR A 131 -0.82 -6.20 12.46
N LEU A 132 -0.33 -6.32 11.22
CA LEU A 132 -0.35 -5.28 10.20
C LEU A 132 -1.17 -5.75 9.00
N ILE A 133 -1.98 -4.86 8.44
CA ILE A 133 -2.56 -5.00 7.10
C ILE A 133 -1.70 -4.15 6.17
N ARG A 134 -1.03 -4.82 5.25
CA ARG A 134 -0.12 -4.21 4.28
C ARG A 134 -0.64 -4.40 2.88
N ILE A 135 -0.61 -3.33 2.09
CA ILE A 135 -0.79 -3.40 0.64
C ILE A 135 0.55 -3.31 -0.07
N VAL A 136 0.64 -4.02 -1.20
CA VAL A 136 1.86 -4.10 -2.00
C VAL A 136 1.50 -4.02 -3.48
N GLY A 137 2.05 -3.02 -4.19
CA GLY A 137 1.71 -2.73 -5.58
C GLY A 137 2.92 -2.69 -6.51
N ALA A 138 2.73 -3.14 -7.76
CA ALA A 138 3.64 -2.92 -8.87
C ALA A 138 2.86 -2.44 -10.09
N LYS A 139 3.03 -1.15 -10.42
CA LYS A 139 2.29 -0.42 -11.46
C LYS A 139 0.78 -0.64 -11.34
N ALA A 140 0.30 -0.77 -10.10
CA ALA A 140 -1.07 -1.12 -9.81
C ALA A 140 -1.98 0.08 -10.03
N SER A 141 -3.19 -0.12 -10.52
CA SER A 141 -4.22 0.94 -10.59
C SER A 141 -5.59 0.35 -10.29
N GLY A 142 -6.46 1.10 -9.63
CA GLY A 142 -7.79 0.61 -9.29
C GLY A 142 -8.41 1.32 -8.11
N LYS A 143 -9.27 0.59 -7.41
CA LYS A 143 -9.91 0.99 -6.16
C LYS A 143 -9.52 0.01 -5.08
N PHE A 144 -8.92 0.50 -4.00
CA PHE A 144 -8.73 -0.25 -2.77
C PHE A 144 -9.94 -0.05 -1.86
N ASP A 145 -10.45 -1.13 -1.28
CA ASP A 145 -11.63 -1.07 -0.41
C ASP A 145 -11.66 -2.31 0.51
N VAL A 146 -11.21 -2.14 1.76
CA VAL A 146 -11.22 -3.22 2.75
C VAL A 146 -11.86 -2.79 4.05
N SER A 147 -12.48 -3.74 4.74
CA SER A 147 -12.87 -3.59 6.14
C SER A 147 -12.48 -4.81 6.96
N ALA A 148 -11.94 -4.58 8.15
CA ALA A 148 -11.54 -5.63 9.08
C ALA A 148 -12.62 -5.88 10.13
N ASN A 149 -13.01 -7.13 10.28
CA ASN A 149 -13.98 -7.58 11.27
C ASN A 149 -13.41 -8.74 12.08
N SER A 150 -13.92 -8.93 13.29
CA SER A 150 -13.44 -9.99 14.17
C SER A 150 -14.53 -10.51 15.10
N ASP A 151 -14.40 -11.77 15.52
CA ASP A 151 -15.33 -12.40 16.48
C ASP A 151 -15.25 -11.75 17.86
N ARG A 152 -14.05 -11.29 18.25
CA ARG A 152 -13.80 -10.52 19.47
C ARG A 152 -13.32 -9.13 19.09
N ASN A 153 -13.75 -8.11 19.82
CA ASN A 153 -13.34 -6.72 19.58
C ASN A 153 -11.82 -6.58 19.43
N ILE A 154 -11.42 -5.88 18.37
CA ILE A 154 -10.05 -5.42 18.15
C ILE A 154 -10.06 -3.90 18.04
N ASP A 155 -8.97 -3.30 18.49
CA ASP A 155 -8.71 -1.89 18.21
C ASP A 155 -7.79 -1.78 17.00
N ILE A 156 -8.18 -0.94 16.05
CA ILE A 156 -7.49 -0.75 14.78
C ILE A 156 -7.05 0.71 14.72
N SER A 157 -5.78 0.93 14.41
CA SER A 157 -5.25 2.23 14.04
C SER A 157 -4.83 2.23 12.58
N HIS A 158 -4.93 3.41 11.97
CA HIS A 158 -4.48 3.66 10.60
C HIS A 158 -3.09 4.24 10.64
N ILE A 159 -2.28 3.87 9.65
CA ILE A 159 -0.93 4.37 9.47
C ILE A 159 -0.95 5.23 8.21
N ASP A 160 -0.65 6.52 8.35
CA ASP A 160 -0.69 7.44 7.22
C ASP A 160 0.35 7.07 6.16
N PHE A 161 0.06 7.41 4.91
CA PHE A 161 0.97 7.11 3.78
C PHE A 161 2.33 7.79 3.89
N PHE A 162 2.43 8.88 4.66
CA PHE A 162 3.63 9.70 4.79
C PHE A 162 4.35 9.54 6.15
N ASP A 163 3.83 8.67 7.02
CA ASP A 163 4.46 8.30 8.29
C ASP A 163 5.54 7.22 8.09
#